data_AF-I8QRS5-F1
#
_entry.id   AF-I8QRS5-F1
#
_cell.length_a   1.000
_cell.length_b   1.000
_cell.length_c   1.000
_cell.angle_alpha   90.00
_cell.angle_beta   90.00
_cell.angle_gamma   90.00
#
_symmetry.space_group_name_H-M   'P 1'
#
loop_
_entity.id
_entity.type
_entity.pdbx_description
1 polymer ?
#
loop_
_entity_poly.entity_id
_entity_poly.type
_entity_poly.pdbx_seq_one_letter_code
_entity_poly.pdbx_strand_id
1 'polypeptide(L)'
;MLLFCGGYGCPRSISISVIPGGNPTALENPDEFSIVYSVCMDCRAHFCDRCAPAARDRPRGTVRCRRCTGELVDGQGWERQGKSRHPEAVLRYNEAAKHREDGANELVVAVLDKAIALRPKFAAAHTLKGRALRDLGRNPDAVAAFDMAILIDPLNIEAMLEKGWTLGHQQPGPALAAYEMAVAVEPRFLLAQLERASILNTLGRYEEALRVVDQAIAIEQGKLYVGQVGYARSRAFGTKAMILVNFGRDQECLAAVDIAIDSGPDFPLNYKVKALALERLGRVEEARLARRIEEEILRRSGA
;
A
#
# COMPACT_ATOMS: atom_id res chain seq x y z
N MET A 1 -10.82 9.55 29.48
CA MET A 1 -10.75 8.51 28.43
C MET A 1 -9.55 8.78 27.54
N LEU A 2 -8.82 7.75 27.14
CA LEU A 2 -7.70 7.88 26.18
C LEU A 2 -8.13 7.33 24.82
N LEU A 3 -7.87 8.09 23.76
CA LEU A 3 -8.05 7.66 22.37
C LEU A 3 -6.72 7.67 21.65
N PHE A 4 -6.55 6.81 20.66
CA PHE A 4 -5.36 6.82 19.81
C PHE A 4 -5.56 7.70 18.58
N CYS A 5 -4.52 8.45 18.21
CA CYS A 5 -4.54 9.23 16.98
C CYS A 5 -4.54 8.30 15.75
N GLY A 6 -5.51 8.45 14.85
CA GLY A 6 -5.61 7.72 13.59
C GLY A 6 -4.66 8.22 12.49
N GLY A 7 -3.64 8.99 12.84
CA GLY A 7 -2.60 9.45 11.92
C GLY A 7 -1.58 8.33 11.72
N TYR A 8 -1.19 8.07 10.48
CA TYR A 8 -0.25 7.00 10.16
C TYR A 8 1.09 7.21 10.90
N GLY A 9 1.47 6.25 11.75
CA GLY A 9 2.71 6.32 12.54
C GLY A 9 2.73 7.36 13.67
N CYS A 10 1.59 7.94 14.06
CA CYS A 10 1.52 8.91 15.16
C CYS A 10 1.43 8.18 16.52
N PRO A 11 2.43 8.32 17.42
CA PRO A 11 2.40 7.67 18.73
C PRO A 11 1.56 8.45 19.78
N ARG A 12 1.07 9.64 19.42
CA ARG A 12 0.42 10.56 20.36
C ARG A 12 -0.98 10.06 20.74
N SER A 13 -1.28 10.07 22.03
CA SER A 13 -2.61 9.77 22.57
C SER A 13 -3.45 11.04 22.69
N ILE A 14 -4.76 10.92 22.64
CA ILE A 14 -5.72 12.01 22.85
C ILE A 14 -6.36 11.79 24.22
N SER A 15 -6.24 12.79 25.09
CA SER A 15 -6.78 12.75 26.44
C SER A 15 -8.11 13.51 26.50
N ILE A 16 -9.19 12.77 26.72
CA ILE A 16 -10.52 13.32 26.93
C ILE A 16 -10.79 13.33 28.43
N SER A 17 -11.03 14.53 28.96
CA SER A 17 -11.32 14.77 30.37
C SER A 17 -12.63 15.52 30.51
N VAL A 18 -13.43 15.12 31.49
CA VAL A 18 -14.59 15.89 31.94
C VAL A 18 -14.21 17.01 32.92
N ILE A 19 -12.93 17.07 33.32
CA ILE A 19 -12.41 18.13 34.20
C ILE A 19 -12.28 19.43 33.40
N PRO A 20 -12.85 20.55 33.87
CA PRO A 20 -12.67 21.87 33.27
C PRO A 20 -11.19 22.22 33.15
N GLY A 21 -10.74 22.60 31.95
CA GLY A 21 -9.34 22.88 31.65
C GLY A 21 -8.53 21.70 31.10
N GLY A 22 -9.07 20.48 31.09
CA GLY A 22 -8.41 19.29 30.54
C GLY A 22 -7.75 18.41 31.61
N ASN A 23 -7.08 17.35 31.17
CA ASN A 23 -6.33 16.46 32.06
C ASN A 23 -4.97 17.09 32.41
N PRO A 24 -4.64 17.35 33.70
CA PRO A 24 -3.37 17.93 34.12
C PRO A 24 -2.13 17.20 33.57
N THR A 25 -2.13 15.87 33.61
CA THR A 25 -1.02 15.05 33.08
C THR A 25 -0.83 15.24 31.58
N ALA A 26 -1.91 15.44 30.83
CA ALA A 26 -1.85 15.68 29.39
C ALA A 26 -1.38 17.10 29.07
N LEU A 27 -1.69 18.08 29.93
CA LEU A 27 -1.22 19.46 29.80
C LEU A 27 0.28 19.56 30.04
N GLU A 28 0.81 18.79 31.00
CA GLU A 28 2.24 18.73 31.32
C GLU A 28 3.08 17.98 30.28
N ASN A 29 2.45 17.12 29.45
CA ASN A 29 3.13 16.28 28.46
C ASN A 29 2.55 16.46 27.04
N PRO A 30 2.74 17.64 26.42
CA PRO A 30 2.12 17.94 25.13
C PRO A 30 2.68 17.11 23.97
N ASP A 31 3.89 16.54 24.06
CA ASP A 31 4.43 15.71 22.97
C ASP A 31 3.77 14.32 22.91
N GLU A 32 3.36 13.79 24.07
CA GLU A 32 2.75 12.47 24.20
C GLU A 32 1.22 12.52 24.13
N PHE A 33 0.61 13.63 24.57
CA PHE A 33 -0.83 13.78 24.68
C PHE A 33 -1.36 15.03 23.97
N SER A 34 -2.54 14.91 23.36
CA SER A 34 -3.32 16.05 22.88
C SER A 34 -4.67 16.13 23.59
N ILE A 35 -5.10 17.34 23.94
CA ILE A 35 -6.47 17.63 24.44
C ILE A 35 -7.36 18.29 23.37
N VAL A 36 -6.76 18.65 22.22
CA VAL A 36 -7.46 19.17 21.04
C VAL A 36 -7.40 18.11 19.95
N TYR A 37 -8.55 17.78 19.39
CA TYR A 37 -8.65 16.76 18.36
C TYR A 37 -9.81 17.07 17.43
N SER A 38 -9.73 16.54 16.23
CA SER A 38 -10.81 16.53 15.28
C SER A 38 -11.30 15.11 15.06
N VAL A 39 -12.59 14.97 14.76
CA VAL A 39 -13.21 13.70 14.42
C VAL A 39 -13.60 13.74 12.96
N CYS A 40 -13.27 12.69 12.22
CA CYS A 40 -13.76 12.56 10.86
C CYS A 40 -15.26 12.23 10.85
N MET A 41 -16.05 13.04 10.14
CA MET A 41 -17.49 12.83 9.94
C MET A 41 -17.80 11.50 9.26
N ASP A 42 -16.87 10.97 8.47
CA ASP A 42 -17.06 9.76 7.69
C ASP A 42 -16.57 8.51 8.44
N CYS A 43 -15.26 8.42 8.71
CA CYS A 43 -14.64 7.21 9.29
C CYS A 43 -14.51 7.24 10.82
N ARG A 44 -14.89 8.33 11.48
CA ARG A 44 -14.79 8.55 12.94
C ARG A 44 -13.39 8.42 13.53
N ALA A 45 -12.35 8.34 12.71
CA ALA A 45 -10.97 8.39 13.19
C ALA A 45 -10.72 9.73 13.90
N HIS A 46 -10.03 9.66 15.02
CA HIS A 46 -9.63 10.81 15.81
C HIS A 46 -8.26 11.29 15.34
N PHE A 47 -8.11 12.58 15.13
CA PHE A 47 -6.83 13.17 14.74
C PHE A 47 -6.47 14.24 15.76
N CYS A 48 -5.29 14.13 16.37
CA CYS A 48 -4.78 15.20 17.22
C CYS A 48 -4.55 16.47 16.40
N ASP A 49 -4.45 17.62 17.07
CA ASP A 49 -4.00 18.90 16.52
C ASP A 49 -2.80 18.85 15.55
N ARG A 50 -1.89 17.88 15.70
CA ARG A 50 -0.75 17.66 14.80
C ARG A 50 -1.12 16.93 13.50
N CYS A 51 -1.99 15.92 13.60
CA CYS A 51 -2.39 15.08 12.46
C CYS A 51 -3.61 15.65 11.71
N ALA A 52 -4.43 16.42 12.40
CA ALA A 52 -5.45 17.28 11.83
C ALA A 52 -4.74 18.51 11.23
N PRO A 53 -4.85 18.78 9.91
CA PRO A 53 -4.36 20.03 9.35
C PRO A 53 -4.93 21.22 10.14
N ALA A 54 -4.04 22.09 10.65
CA ALA A 54 -4.31 23.09 11.67
C ALA A 54 -5.61 23.90 11.42
N ALA A 55 -6.60 23.70 12.29
CA ALA A 55 -7.90 24.39 12.27
C ALA A 55 -7.86 25.81 12.88
N ARG A 56 -6.67 26.39 13.13
CA ARG A 56 -6.58 27.68 13.85
C ARG A 56 -6.28 28.90 12.97
N ASP A 57 -5.64 28.76 11.81
CA ASP A 57 -5.12 29.93 11.07
C ASP A 57 -5.39 29.97 9.55
N ARG A 58 -6.47 29.38 9.02
CA ARG A 58 -6.82 29.60 7.59
C ARG A 58 -8.31 29.89 7.31
N PRO A 59 -8.61 30.89 6.46
CA PRO A 59 -9.95 31.11 5.93
C PRO A 59 -10.28 30.04 4.88
N ARG A 60 -11.39 29.31 5.13
CA ARG A 60 -12.15 28.45 4.20
C ARG A 60 -11.33 27.58 3.23
N GLY A 61 -10.95 26.40 3.69
CA GLY A 61 -10.52 25.27 2.87
C GLY A 61 -10.54 24.00 3.71
N THR A 62 -11.53 23.13 3.49
CA THR A 62 -11.90 22.02 4.38
C THR A 62 -10.71 21.17 4.81
N VAL A 63 -10.54 21.02 6.12
CA VAL A 63 -9.63 20.05 6.73
C VAL A 63 -10.14 18.65 6.41
N ARG A 64 -9.33 17.82 5.73
CA ARG A 64 -9.71 16.49 5.22
C ARG A 64 -9.03 15.38 6.01
N CYS A 65 -9.78 14.31 6.28
CA CYS A 65 -9.31 13.11 6.94
C CYS A 65 -8.25 12.41 6.10
N ARG A 66 -7.06 12.15 6.67
CA ARG A 66 -5.98 11.42 5.98
C ARG A 66 -6.31 9.95 5.69
N ARG A 67 -7.37 9.42 6.31
CA ARG A 67 -7.81 8.02 6.15
C ARG A 67 -8.88 7.84 5.07
N CYS A 68 -9.79 8.79 4.92
CA CYS A 68 -10.94 8.64 3.99
C CYS A 68 -11.36 9.92 3.29
N THR A 69 -10.56 10.99 3.37
CA THR A 69 -10.81 12.34 2.83
C THR A 69 -12.13 12.98 3.27
N GLY A 70 -12.74 12.44 4.32
CA GLY A 70 -13.90 13.02 4.96
C GLY A 70 -13.64 14.34 5.65
N GLU A 71 -14.69 15.12 5.85
CA GLU A 71 -14.62 16.37 6.61
C GLU A 71 -14.21 16.08 8.06
N LEU A 72 -13.25 16.85 8.58
CA LEU A 72 -12.92 16.84 10.00
C LEU A 72 -13.70 17.95 10.72
N VAL A 73 -14.38 17.59 11.81
CA VAL A 73 -15.05 18.54 12.69
C VAL A 73 -14.37 18.57 14.05
N ASP A 74 -14.61 19.63 14.82
CA ASP A 74 -14.11 19.75 16.18
C ASP A 74 -14.59 18.59 17.07
N GLY A 75 -13.65 17.92 17.73
CA GLY A 75 -13.90 16.74 18.54
C GLY A 75 -14.59 17.04 19.88
N GLN A 76 -14.35 18.23 20.46
CA GLN A 76 -15.00 18.62 21.72
C GLN A 76 -16.49 18.92 21.52
N GLY A 77 -16.86 19.50 20.38
CA GLY A 77 -18.26 19.67 19.97
C GLY A 77 -18.95 18.36 19.57
N TRP A 78 -18.20 17.37 19.07
CA TRP A 78 -18.73 16.09 18.57
C TRP A 78 -19.36 15.21 19.65
N GLU A 79 -18.75 15.14 20.84
CA GLU A 79 -19.29 14.34 21.96
C GLU A 79 -20.69 14.81 22.39
N ARG A 80 -21.01 16.09 22.15
CA ARG A 80 -22.30 16.71 22.45
C ARG A 80 -23.37 16.41 21.40
N GLN A 81 -23.01 15.94 20.21
CA GLN A 81 -23.93 15.81 19.07
C GLN A 81 -24.64 14.45 18.97
N GLY A 82 -24.37 13.48 19.85
CA GLY A 82 -25.20 12.28 20.05
C GLY A 82 -25.45 11.40 18.80
N LYS A 83 -24.78 10.24 18.73
CA LYS A 83 -24.92 9.18 17.70
C LYS A 83 -24.79 9.67 16.25
N SER A 84 -23.56 9.62 15.77
CA SER A 84 -23.22 9.75 14.35
C SER A 84 -24.11 8.87 13.46
N ARG A 85 -24.80 9.52 12.52
CA ARG A 85 -25.36 8.85 11.35
C ARG A 85 -24.24 8.83 10.31
N HIS A 86 -23.64 7.67 10.06
CA HIS A 86 -22.75 7.54 8.91
C HIS A 86 -23.56 7.87 7.65
N PRO A 87 -23.05 8.69 6.71
CA PRO A 87 -23.72 8.88 5.44
C PRO A 87 -23.96 7.53 4.78
N GLU A 88 -25.11 7.35 4.13
CA GLU A 88 -25.50 6.07 3.50
C GLU A 88 -24.39 5.54 2.56
N ALA A 89 -23.70 6.44 1.84
CA ALA A 89 -22.55 6.08 1.01
C ALA A 89 -21.43 5.37 1.79
N VAL A 90 -21.14 5.80 3.02
CA VAL A 90 -20.11 5.22 3.89
C VAL A 90 -20.58 3.89 4.45
N LEU A 91 -21.87 3.75 4.79
CA LEU A 91 -22.43 2.47 5.23
C LEU A 91 -22.29 1.40 4.13
N ARG A 92 -22.66 1.75 2.90
CA ARG A 92 -22.52 0.87 1.72
C ARG A 92 -21.07 0.54 1.42
N TYR A 93 -20.16 1.52 1.50
CA TYR A 93 -18.73 1.25 1.36
C TYR A 93 -18.22 0.23 2.40
N ASN A 94 -18.62 0.38 3.66
CA ASN A 94 -18.22 -0.54 4.73
C ASN A 94 -18.85 -1.94 4.56
N GLU A 95 -20.07 -2.03 4.03
CA GLU A 95 -20.71 -3.30 3.65
C GLU A 95 -19.91 -4.00 2.54
N ALA A 96 -19.58 -3.27 1.47
CA ALA A 96 -18.78 -3.79 0.37
C ALA A 96 -17.38 -4.25 0.82
N ALA A 97 -16.75 -3.50 1.73
CA ALA A 97 -15.42 -3.85 2.26
C ALA A 97 -15.43 -5.18 3.03
N LYS A 98 -16.53 -5.52 3.71
CA LYS A 98 -16.68 -6.81 4.41
C LYS A 98 -16.80 -7.98 3.44
N HIS A 99 -17.63 -7.83 2.41
CA HIS A 99 -17.88 -8.90 1.44
C HIS A 99 -16.74 -9.15 0.45
N ARG A 100 -15.67 -8.36 0.48
CA ARG A 100 -14.48 -8.62 -0.35
C ARG A 100 -13.77 -9.91 0.07
N GLU A 101 -13.71 -10.19 1.37
CA GLU A 101 -13.07 -11.40 1.90
C GLU A 101 -13.84 -12.67 1.52
N ASP A 102 -15.15 -12.54 1.30
CA ASP A 102 -16.03 -13.64 0.88
C ASP A 102 -15.91 -13.98 -0.62
N GLY A 103 -15.12 -13.22 -1.40
CA GLY A 103 -14.97 -13.39 -2.84
C GLY A 103 -16.21 -13.03 -3.68
N ALA A 104 -17.24 -12.44 -3.04
CA ALA A 104 -18.50 -12.05 -3.67
C ALA A 104 -18.37 -10.75 -4.50
N ASN A 105 -17.44 -10.72 -5.46
CA ASN A 105 -17.01 -9.50 -6.14
C ASN A 105 -18.12 -8.81 -6.95
N GLU A 106 -19.07 -9.56 -7.54
CA GLU A 106 -20.26 -8.99 -8.21
C GLU A 106 -21.12 -8.16 -7.24
N LEU A 107 -21.37 -8.68 -6.03
CA LEU A 107 -22.10 -7.97 -4.98
C LEU A 107 -21.34 -6.73 -4.54
N VAL A 108 -20.03 -6.86 -4.33
CA VAL A 108 -19.14 -5.74 -3.94
C VAL A 108 -19.25 -4.60 -4.95
N VAL A 109 -19.18 -4.89 -6.25
CA VAL A 109 -19.34 -3.89 -7.31
C VAL A 109 -20.71 -3.22 -7.24
N ALA A 110 -21.80 -3.99 -7.13
CA ALA A 110 -23.16 -3.45 -7.07
C ALA A 110 -23.41 -2.57 -5.83
N VAL A 111 -22.86 -2.94 -4.68
CA VAL A 111 -22.97 -2.14 -3.44
C VAL A 111 -22.16 -0.85 -3.58
N LEU A 112 -20.98 -0.91 -4.18
CA LEU A 112 -20.14 0.27 -4.42
C LEU A 112 -20.73 1.22 -5.45
N ASP A 113 -21.43 0.72 -6.47
CA ASP A 113 -22.16 1.57 -7.40
C ASP A 113 -23.21 2.42 -6.69
N LYS A 114 -23.92 1.84 -5.72
CA LYS A 114 -24.85 2.59 -4.86
C LYS A 114 -24.11 3.61 -3.99
N ALA A 115 -22.95 3.24 -3.43
CA ALA A 115 -22.13 4.17 -2.63
C ALA A 115 -21.62 5.36 -3.46
N ILE A 116 -21.18 5.09 -4.69
CA ILE A 116 -20.68 6.10 -5.64
C ILE A 116 -21.82 6.96 -6.18
N ALA A 117 -23.00 6.40 -6.44
CA ALA A 117 -24.18 7.19 -6.83
C ALA A 117 -24.57 8.21 -5.75
N LEU A 118 -24.46 7.83 -4.46
CA LEU A 118 -24.71 8.70 -3.33
C LEU A 118 -23.57 9.71 -3.09
N ARG A 119 -22.33 9.35 -3.45
CA ARG A 119 -21.15 10.21 -3.32
C ARG A 119 -20.18 9.98 -4.49
N PRO A 120 -20.33 10.71 -5.61
CA PRO A 120 -19.50 10.49 -6.81
C PRO A 120 -18.00 10.71 -6.58
N LYS A 121 -17.65 11.65 -5.68
CA LYS A 121 -16.28 11.98 -5.28
C LYS A 121 -15.82 11.15 -4.07
N PHE A 122 -15.99 9.83 -4.12
CA PHE A 122 -15.56 8.91 -3.06
C PHE A 122 -14.41 8.02 -3.54
N ALA A 123 -13.17 8.56 -3.48
CA ALA A 123 -11.98 7.89 -4.01
C ALA A 123 -11.81 6.45 -3.51
N ALA A 124 -11.99 6.21 -2.21
CA ALA A 124 -11.87 4.88 -1.62
C ALA A 124 -12.88 3.86 -2.19
N ALA A 125 -14.11 4.29 -2.49
CA ALA A 125 -15.11 3.43 -3.11
C ALA A 125 -14.74 3.07 -4.56
N HIS A 126 -14.20 4.03 -5.32
CA HIS A 126 -13.66 3.78 -6.66
C HIS A 126 -12.45 2.83 -6.63
N THR A 127 -11.52 2.98 -5.68
CA THR A 127 -10.38 2.05 -5.49
C THR A 127 -10.86 0.65 -5.16
N LEU A 128 -11.79 0.50 -4.21
CA LEU A 128 -12.32 -0.80 -3.82
C LEU A 128 -13.11 -1.46 -4.97
N LYS A 129 -13.85 -0.68 -5.76
CA LYS A 129 -14.57 -1.16 -6.94
C LYS A 129 -13.59 -1.63 -8.01
N GLY A 130 -12.51 -0.89 -8.24
CA GLY A 130 -11.47 -1.27 -9.20
C GLY A 130 -10.84 -2.62 -8.86
N ARG A 131 -10.55 -2.88 -7.58
CA ARG A 131 -10.03 -4.18 -7.13
C ARG A 131 -11.02 -5.31 -7.37
N ALA A 132 -12.29 -5.13 -6.98
CA ALA A 132 -13.32 -6.14 -7.20
C ALA A 132 -13.51 -6.44 -8.70
N LEU A 133 -13.46 -5.43 -9.56
CA LEU A 133 -13.54 -5.60 -11.02
C LEU A 133 -12.33 -6.35 -11.58
N ARG A 134 -11.12 -6.07 -11.10
CA ARG A 134 -9.91 -6.82 -11.49
C ARG A 134 -10.06 -8.29 -11.09
N ASP A 135 -10.54 -8.56 -9.89
CA ASP A 135 -10.70 -9.93 -9.38
C ASP A 135 -11.82 -10.69 -10.15
N LEU A 136 -12.72 -9.98 -10.82
CA LEU A 136 -13.67 -10.53 -11.81
C LEU A 136 -13.09 -10.66 -13.24
N GLY A 137 -11.81 -10.31 -13.45
CA GLY A 137 -11.17 -10.28 -14.77
C GLY A 137 -11.58 -9.08 -15.65
N ARG A 138 -12.35 -8.13 -15.14
CA ARG A 138 -12.81 -6.93 -15.85
C ARG A 138 -11.77 -5.81 -15.79
N ASN A 139 -10.57 -6.10 -16.30
CA ASN A 139 -9.40 -5.22 -16.19
C ASN A 139 -9.61 -3.80 -16.77
N PRO A 140 -10.27 -3.61 -17.94
CA PRO A 140 -10.52 -2.25 -18.44
C PRO A 140 -11.40 -1.41 -17.50
N ASP A 141 -12.47 -2.01 -16.96
CA ASP A 141 -13.36 -1.34 -16.01
C ASP A 141 -12.64 -1.04 -14.69
N ALA A 142 -11.76 -1.94 -14.25
CA ALA A 142 -10.94 -1.74 -13.06
C ALA A 142 -10.00 -0.54 -13.22
N VAL A 143 -9.29 -0.44 -14.36
CA VAL A 143 -8.41 0.70 -14.67
C VAL A 143 -9.21 2.01 -14.67
N ALA A 144 -10.39 2.03 -15.29
CA ALA A 144 -11.25 3.22 -15.27
C ALA A 144 -11.68 3.63 -13.85
N ALA A 145 -11.97 2.67 -12.98
CA ALA A 145 -12.28 2.95 -11.57
C ALA A 145 -11.05 3.50 -10.82
N PHE A 146 -9.85 2.97 -11.06
CA PHE A 146 -8.63 3.52 -10.47
C PHE A 146 -8.31 4.93 -10.98
N ASP A 147 -8.53 5.20 -12.27
CA ASP A 147 -8.38 6.53 -12.86
C ASP A 147 -9.31 7.55 -12.19
N MET A 148 -10.57 7.16 -11.93
CA MET A 148 -11.49 8.00 -11.16
C MET A 148 -11.01 8.23 -9.73
N ALA A 149 -10.48 7.20 -9.06
CA ALA A 149 -9.94 7.35 -7.71
C ALA A 149 -8.73 8.32 -7.67
N ILE A 150 -7.82 8.22 -8.65
CA ILE A 150 -6.65 9.09 -8.80
C ILE A 150 -7.07 10.52 -9.17
N LEU A 151 -8.09 10.68 -10.02
CA LEU A 151 -8.63 12.00 -10.37
C LEU A 151 -9.25 12.70 -9.16
N ILE A 152 -9.96 11.95 -8.30
CA ILE A 152 -10.59 12.48 -7.08
C ILE A 152 -9.55 12.77 -6.00
N ASP A 153 -8.56 11.89 -5.85
CA ASP A 153 -7.46 12.01 -4.89
C ASP A 153 -6.12 11.72 -5.58
N PRO A 154 -5.43 12.76 -6.07
CA PRO A 154 -4.14 12.63 -6.75
C PRO A 154 -3.00 12.11 -5.85
N LEU A 155 -3.22 11.97 -4.54
CA LEU A 155 -2.24 11.42 -3.60
C LEU A 155 -2.55 9.96 -3.23
N ASN A 156 -3.56 9.34 -3.85
CA ASN A 156 -3.95 7.96 -3.58
C ASN A 156 -2.97 6.96 -4.20
N ILE A 157 -1.87 6.70 -3.49
CA ILE A 157 -0.82 5.74 -3.86
C ILE A 157 -1.41 4.34 -4.08
N GLU A 158 -2.39 3.94 -3.27
CA GLU A 158 -3.04 2.63 -3.38
C GLU A 158 -3.70 2.45 -4.75
N ALA A 159 -4.48 3.42 -5.21
CA ALA A 159 -5.08 3.36 -6.54
C ALA A 159 -4.04 3.31 -7.68
N MET A 160 -2.92 4.02 -7.53
CA MET A 160 -1.82 4.00 -8.51
C MET A 160 -1.14 2.63 -8.59
N LEU A 161 -0.86 2.00 -7.45
CA LEU A 161 -0.28 0.66 -7.40
C LEU A 161 -1.21 -0.39 -7.99
N GLU A 162 -2.50 -0.32 -7.64
CA GLU A 162 -3.50 -1.26 -8.14
C GLU A 162 -3.73 -1.10 -9.63
N LYS A 163 -3.73 0.15 -10.14
CA LYS A 163 -3.74 0.41 -11.59
C LYS A 163 -2.52 -0.22 -12.27
N GLY A 164 -1.32 0.00 -11.73
CA GLY A 164 -0.08 -0.58 -12.24
C GLY A 164 -0.14 -2.11 -12.29
N TRP A 165 -0.66 -2.74 -11.22
CA TRP A 165 -0.81 -4.19 -11.14
C TRP A 165 -1.82 -4.71 -12.16
N THR A 166 -3.00 -4.08 -12.27
CA THR A 166 -4.03 -4.49 -13.23
C THR A 166 -3.55 -4.39 -14.68
N LEU A 167 -2.73 -3.40 -15.00
CA LEU A 167 -2.11 -3.25 -16.33
C LEU A 167 -1.00 -4.29 -16.54
N GLY A 168 -0.20 -4.52 -15.51
CA GLY A 168 0.81 -5.57 -15.41
C GLY A 168 1.78 -5.63 -16.60
N HIS A 169 2.27 -6.85 -16.87
CA HIS A 169 3.18 -7.11 -17.99
C HIS A 169 2.50 -7.10 -19.37
N GLN A 170 1.16 -7.06 -19.43
CA GLN A 170 0.41 -6.98 -20.69
C GLN A 170 0.42 -5.56 -21.27
N GLN A 171 0.46 -4.55 -20.40
CA GLN A 171 0.55 -3.13 -20.77
C GLN A 171 1.69 -2.46 -19.99
N PRO A 172 2.96 -2.85 -20.24
CA PRO A 172 4.07 -2.46 -19.38
C PRO A 172 4.38 -0.96 -19.44
N GLY A 173 4.11 -0.27 -20.55
CA GLY A 173 4.24 1.19 -20.64
C GLY A 173 3.26 1.92 -19.71
N PRO A 174 1.94 1.71 -19.86
CA PRO A 174 0.94 2.26 -18.93
C PRO A 174 1.14 1.83 -17.46
N ALA A 175 1.55 0.59 -17.21
CA ALA A 175 1.86 0.11 -15.86
C ALA A 175 3.03 0.88 -15.25
N LEU A 176 4.10 1.11 -16.02
CA LEU A 176 5.26 1.90 -15.58
C LEU A 176 4.83 3.32 -15.18
N ALA A 177 4.00 3.97 -15.99
CA ALA A 177 3.51 5.32 -15.69
C ALA A 177 2.72 5.36 -14.37
N ALA A 178 1.89 4.35 -14.09
CA ALA A 178 1.16 4.27 -12.83
C ALA A 178 2.10 4.10 -11.61
N TYR A 179 3.13 3.27 -11.71
CA TYR A 179 4.13 3.14 -10.65
C TYR A 179 5.00 4.39 -10.50
N GLU A 180 5.33 5.09 -11.59
CA GLU A 180 6.04 6.37 -11.54
C GLU A 180 5.24 7.46 -10.83
N MET A 181 3.91 7.48 -11.01
CA MET A 181 3.03 8.36 -10.22
C MET A 181 3.11 8.03 -8.73
N ALA A 182 3.07 6.75 -8.35
CA ALA A 182 3.19 6.33 -6.95
C ALA A 182 4.53 6.74 -6.34
N VAL A 183 5.64 6.55 -7.07
CA VAL A 183 6.99 6.96 -6.66
C VAL A 183 7.11 8.49 -6.58
N ALA A 184 6.43 9.25 -7.44
CA ALA A 184 6.42 10.70 -7.36
C ALA A 184 5.73 11.23 -6.08
N VAL A 185 4.67 10.55 -5.62
CA VAL A 185 3.98 10.90 -4.36
C VAL A 185 4.79 10.49 -3.13
N GLU A 186 5.33 9.26 -3.10
CA GLU A 186 6.17 8.77 -2.01
C GLU A 186 7.43 8.05 -2.56
N PRO A 187 8.53 8.78 -2.75
CA PRO A 187 9.77 8.24 -3.34
C PRO A 187 10.39 7.08 -2.55
N ARG A 188 10.10 6.98 -1.24
CA ARG A 188 10.64 5.93 -0.35
C ARG A 188 9.69 4.76 -0.16
N PHE A 189 8.61 4.67 -0.94
CA PHE A 189 7.70 3.53 -0.88
C PHE A 189 8.29 2.32 -1.60
N LEU A 190 8.83 1.38 -0.81
CA LEU A 190 9.58 0.24 -1.31
C LEU A 190 8.83 -0.58 -2.37
N LEU A 191 7.56 -0.89 -2.12
CA LEU A 191 6.77 -1.71 -3.05
C LEU A 191 6.61 -1.03 -4.42
N ALA A 192 6.36 0.28 -4.49
CA ALA A 192 6.27 0.98 -5.78
C ALA A 192 7.59 0.94 -6.55
N GLN A 193 8.73 1.08 -5.85
CA GLN A 193 10.05 1.02 -6.48
C GLN A 193 10.36 -0.39 -7.03
N LEU A 194 10.02 -1.45 -6.27
CA LEU A 194 10.23 -2.82 -6.71
C LEU A 194 9.34 -3.19 -7.91
N GLU A 195 8.05 -2.82 -7.89
CA GLU A 195 7.16 -3.08 -9.02
C GLU A 195 7.56 -2.24 -10.25
N ARG A 196 8.01 -0.99 -10.06
CA ARG A 196 8.61 -0.18 -11.13
C ARG A 196 9.82 -0.87 -11.76
N ALA A 197 10.74 -1.39 -10.95
CA ALA A 197 11.92 -2.12 -11.43
C ALA A 197 11.52 -3.41 -12.19
N SER A 198 10.49 -4.11 -11.70
CA SER A 198 9.92 -5.30 -12.37
C SER A 198 9.36 -4.97 -13.76
N ILE A 199 8.63 -3.87 -13.90
CA ILE A 199 8.12 -3.43 -15.22
C ILE A 199 9.24 -2.94 -16.14
N LEU A 200 10.23 -2.21 -15.63
CA LEU A 200 11.42 -1.82 -16.40
C LEU A 200 12.18 -3.04 -16.94
N ASN A 201 12.28 -4.10 -16.15
CA ASN A 201 12.84 -5.38 -16.58
C ASN A 201 12.05 -6.01 -17.74
N THR A 202 10.72 -6.00 -17.69
CA THR A 202 9.87 -6.48 -18.79
C THR A 202 10.05 -5.66 -20.07
N LEU A 203 10.32 -4.36 -19.93
CA LEU A 203 10.61 -3.47 -21.05
C LEU A 203 12.05 -3.59 -21.59
N GLY A 204 12.88 -4.48 -21.02
CA GLY A 204 14.28 -4.63 -21.40
C GLY A 204 15.20 -3.49 -20.97
N ARG A 205 14.72 -2.58 -20.11
CA ARG A 205 15.49 -1.43 -19.57
C ARG A 205 16.29 -1.86 -18.34
N TYR A 206 17.19 -2.82 -18.52
CA TYR A 206 17.84 -3.55 -17.42
C TYR A 206 18.71 -2.66 -16.53
N GLU A 207 19.53 -1.78 -17.09
CA GLU A 207 20.40 -0.88 -16.33
C GLU A 207 19.60 0.10 -15.47
N GLU A 208 18.46 0.55 -15.97
CA GLU A 208 17.57 1.41 -15.21
C GLU A 208 16.86 0.63 -14.10
N ALA A 209 16.36 -0.57 -14.40
CA ALA A 209 15.77 -1.46 -13.40
C ALA A 209 16.76 -1.75 -12.25
N LEU A 210 18.04 -2.02 -12.58
CA LEU A 210 19.10 -2.22 -11.59
C LEU A 210 19.34 -1.00 -10.72
N ARG A 211 19.40 0.21 -11.30
CA ARG A 211 19.54 1.45 -10.52
C ARG A 211 18.36 1.64 -9.56
N VAL A 212 17.14 1.37 -10.00
CA VAL A 212 15.94 1.51 -9.16
C VAL A 212 15.94 0.49 -8.02
N VAL A 213 16.26 -0.77 -8.28
CA VAL A 213 16.29 -1.79 -7.22
C VAL A 213 17.44 -1.56 -6.23
N ASP A 214 18.60 -1.05 -6.68
CA ASP A 214 19.70 -0.69 -5.79
C ASP A 214 19.35 0.47 -4.85
N GLN A 215 18.61 1.48 -5.36
CA GLN A 215 18.05 2.55 -4.52
C GLN A 215 17.04 2.00 -3.51
N ALA A 216 16.17 1.08 -3.94
CA ALA A 216 15.19 0.43 -3.08
C ALA A 216 15.86 -0.35 -1.93
N ILE A 217 16.93 -1.10 -2.22
CA ILE A 217 17.73 -1.83 -1.23
C ILE A 217 18.40 -0.85 -0.26
N ALA A 218 18.95 0.26 -0.74
CA ALA A 218 19.58 1.27 0.13
C ALA A 218 18.57 1.92 1.10
N ILE A 219 17.33 2.15 0.64
CA ILE A 219 16.24 2.68 1.49
C ILE A 219 15.85 1.66 2.58
N GLU A 220 15.78 0.37 2.23
CA GLU A 220 15.43 -0.73 3.15
C GLU A 220 16.46 -0.87 4.27
N GLN A 221 17.75 -0.83 3.93
CA GLN A 221 18.85 -0.90 4.91
C GLN A 221 18.84 0.26 5.93
N GLY A 222 18.20 1.39 5.59
CA GLY A 222 18.04 2.53 6.50
C GLY A 222 16.85 2.44 7.47
N LYS A 223 16.01 1.39 7.41
CA LYS A 223 14.82 1.21 8.26
C LYS A 223 14.93 -0.09 9.08
N LEU A 224 15.81 -0.11 10.09
CA LEU A 224 15.83 -1.19 11.08
C LEU A 224 14.61 -1.09 12.02
N TYR A 225 13.49 -1.74 11.65
CA TYR A 225 12.50 -2.23 12.62
C TYR A 225 12.49 -3.76 12.57
N VAL A 226 12.79 -4.36 13.71
CA VAL A 226 13.01 -5.79 13.93
C VAL A 226 11.70 -6.56 13.67
N GLY A 227 11.70 -7.49 12.69
CA GLY A 227 10.62 -8.47 12.46
C GLY A 227 10.11 -8.62 11.03
N GLN A 228 10.13 -7.57 10.20
CA GLN A 228 9.72 -7.62 8.77
C GLN A 228 10.91 -7.54 7.78
N VAL A 229 12.14 -7.50 8.30
CA VAL A 229 13.38 -7.29 7.54
C VAL A 229 13.61 -8.36 6.49
N GLY A 230 13.31 -9.64 6.81
CA GLY A 230 13.51 -10.75 5.88
C GLY A 230 12.70 -10.58 4.59
N TYR A 231 11.38 -10.41 4.70
CA TYR A 231 10.48 -10.34 3.55
C TYR A 231 10.84 -9.21 2.57
N ALA A 232 11.06 -8.01 3.09
CA ALA A 232 11.38 -6.84 2.26
C ALA A 232 12.72 -7.02 1.55
N ARG A 233 13.73 -7.50 2.27
CA ARG A 233 15.07 -7.77 1.75
C ARG A 233 15.05 -8.88 0.71
N SER A 234 14.39 -10.00 1.02
CA SER A 234 14.24 -11.13 0.10
C SER A 234 13.55 -10.72 -1.19
N ARG A 235 12.46 -9.95 -1.11
CA ARG A 235 11.76 -9.44 -2.29
C ARG A 235 12.64 -8.51 -3.12
N ALA A 236 13.37 -7.59 -2.48
CA ALA A 236 14.25 -6.65 -3.19
C ALA A 236 15.41 -7.36 -3.90
N PHE A 237 16.11 -8.26 -3.21
CA PHE A 237 17.20 -9.04 -3.81
C PHE A 237 16.69 -10.07 -4.83
N GLY A 238 15.50 -10.64 -4.64
CA GLY A 238 14.84 -11.51 -5.62
C GLY A 238 14.49 -10.76 -6.91
N THR A 239 13.95 -9.54 -6.80
CA THR A 239 13.74 -8.65 -7.95
C THR A 239 15.06 -8.32 -8.64
N LYS A 240 16.12 -8.01 -7.88
CA LYS A 240 17.46 -7.76 -8.44
C LYS A 240 18.00 -8.98 -9.19
N ALA A 241 17.89 -10.17 -8.62
CA ALA A 241 18.31 -11.41 -9.26
C ALA A 241 17.54 -11.67 -10.56
N MET A 242 16.22 -11.44 -10.57
CA MET A 242 15.39 -11.55 -11.77
C MET A 242 15.86 -10.61 -12.89
N ILE A 243 16.23 -9.38 -12.54
CA ILE A 243 16.76 -8.41 -13.52
C ILE A 243 18.12 -8.89 -14.04
N LEU A 244 19.01 -9.34 -13.16
CA LEU A 244 20.37 -9.77 -13.52
C LEU A 244 20.36 -11.01 -14.43
N VAL A 245 19.50 -12.00 -14.16
CA VAL A 245 19.38 -13.18 -15.03
C VAL A 245 18.82 -12.79 -16.39
N ASN A 246 17.82 -11.89 -16.48
CA ASN A 246 17.31 -11.44 -17.77
C ASN A 246 18.34 -10.59 -18.54
N PHE A 247 19.19 -9.86 -17.83
CA PHE A 247 20.29 -9.10 -18.41
C PHE A 247 21.49 -9.98 -18.82
N GLY A 248 21.54 -11.25 -18.41
CA GLY A 248 22.64 -12.17 -18.71
C GLY A 248 23.86 -12.05 -17.77
N ARG A 249 23.71 -11.39 -16.62
CA ARG A 249 24.75 -11.26 -15.58
C ARG A 249 24.62 -12.37 -14.55
N ASP A 250 24.79 -13.62 -15.00
CA ASP A 250 24.42 -14.81 -14.22
C ASP A 250 25.24 -14.97 -12.92
N GLN A 251 26.52 -14.59 -12.89
CA GLN A 251 27.33 -14.64 -11.65
C GLN A 251 26.81 -13.68 -10.57
N GLU A 252 26.47 -12.45 -10.95
CA GLU A 252 25.90 -11.47 -10.01
C GLU A 252 24.48 -11.84 -9.60
N CYS A 253 23.73 -12.46 -10.51
CA CYS A 253 22.42 -13.02 -10.20
C CYS A 253 22.52 -14.03 -9.06
N LEU A 254 23.51 -14.95 -9.10
CA LEU A 254 23.70 -15.93 -8.02
C LEU A 254 23.97 -15.26 -6.67
N ALA A 255 24.84 -14.24 -6.64
CA ALA A 255 25.10 -13.50 -5.41
C ALA A 255 23.83 -12.81 -4.87
N ALA A 256 23.02 -12.21 -5.75
CA ALA A 256 21.78 -11.55 -5.35
C ALA A 256 20.72 -12.54 -4.87
N VAL A 257 20.54 -13.67 -5.56
CA VAL A 257 19.51 -14.65 -5.23
C VAL A 257 19.84 -15.43 -3.95
N ASP A 258 21.13 -15.64 -3.67
CA ASP A 258 21.58 -16.24 -2.41
C ASP A 258 21.20 -15.34 -1.22
N ILE A 259 21.45 -14.02 -1.32
CA ILE A 259 20.99 -13.07 -0.30
C ILE A 259 19.47 -13.11 -0.17
N ALA A 260 18.73 -13.24 -1.28
CA ALA A 260 17.27 -13.29 -1.25
C ALA A 260 16.75 -14.54 -0.51
N ILE A 261 17.36 -15.69 -0.75
CA ILE A 261 17.02 -16.97 -0.09
C ILE A 261 17.38 -16.89 1.39
N ASP A 262 18.60 -16.44 1.73
CA ASP A 262 19.07 -16.33 3.11
C ASP A 262 18.24 -15.33 3.95
N SER A 263 17.62 -14.34 3.30
CA SER A 263 16.77 -13.35 3.96
C SER A 263 15.36 -13.88 4.26
N GLY A 264 14.89 -14.89 3.51
CA GLY A 264 13.54 -15.45 3.61
C GLY A 264 12.38 -14.45 3.36
N PRO A 265 11.12 -14.89 3.20
CA PRO A 265 10.68 -16.28 3.13
C PRO A 265 11.06 -16.96 1.81
N ASP A 266 10.91 -18.28 1.77
CA ASP A 266 11.21 -19.09 0.59
C ASP A 266 10.21 -18.82 -0.55
N PHE A 267 10.58 -17.93 -1.48
CA PHE A 267 9.83 -17.72 -2.70
C PHE A 267 10.26 -18.73 -3.78
N PRO A 268 9.34 -19.49 -4.41
CA PRO A 268 9.68 -20.39 -5.53
C PRO A 268 10.46 -19.68 -6.65
N LEU A 269 10.13 -18.41 -6.88
CA LEU A 269 10.77 -17.56 -7.87
C LEU A 269 12.29 -17.43 -7.67
N ASN A 270 12.76 -17.35 -6.42
CA ASN A 270 14.19 -17.24 -6.13
C ASN A 270 14.93 -18.51 -6.59
N TYR A 271 14.37 -19.68 -6.31
CA TYR A 271 14.95 -20.96 -6.74
C TYR A 271 14.88 -21.15 -8.26
N LYS A 272 13.79 -20.71 -8.89
CA LYS A 272 13.65 -20.69 -10.36
C LYS A 272 14.76 -19.87 -11.03
N VAL A 273 14.97 -18.65 -10.53
CA VAL A 273 16.00 -17.72 -11.03
C VAL A 273 17.40 -18.30 -10.78
N LYS A 274 17.64 -18.85 -9.59
CA LYS A 274 18.90 -19.52 -9.25
C LYS A 274 19.19 -20.69 -10.19
N ALA A 275 18.20 -21.55 -10.45
CA ALA A 275 18.34 -22.65 -11.38
C ALA A 275 18.71 -22.17 -12.79
N LEU A 276 18.01 -21.16 -13.31
CA LEU A 276 18.29 -20.60 -14.63
C LEU A 276 19.72 -20.05 -14.75
N ALA A 277 20.17 -19.28 -13.75
CA ALA A 277 21.54 -18.76 -13.73
C ALA A 277 22.59 -19.89 -13.64
N LEU A 278 22.35 -20.91 -12.81
CA LEU A 278 23.24 -22.07 -12.68
C LEU A 278 23.37 -22.86 -13.99
N GLU A 279 22.28 -23.05 -14.74
CA GLU A 279 22.32 -23.75 -16.03
C GLU A 279 23.15 -23.01 -17.08
N ARG A 280 22.99 -21.69 -17.17
CA ARG A 280 23.78 -20.86 -18.09
C ARG A 280 25.27 -20.85 -17.76
N LEU A 281 25.61 -21.07 -16.50
CA LEU A 281 26.99 -21.24 -16.01
C LEU A 281 27.49 -22.69 -16.09
N GLY A 282 26.68 -23.64 -16.60
CA GLY A 282 27.06 -25.05 -16.72
C GLY A 282 27.04 -25.84 -15.41
N ARG A 283 26.50 -25.29 -14.31
CA ARG A 283 26.40 -25.93 -12.98
C ARG A 283 25.14 -26.78 -12.87
N VAL A 284 25.05 -27.80 -13.73
CA VAL A 284 23.82 -28.57 -13.98
C VAL A 284 23.25 -29.26 -12.73
N GLU A 285 24.07 -29.89 -11.89
CA GLU A 285 23.55 -30.60 -10.71
C GLU A 285 22.96 -29.66 -9.65
N GLU A 286 23.57 -28.49 -9.48
CA GLU A 286 23.07 -27.46 -8.56
C GLU A 286 21.77 -26.83 -9.07
N ALA A 287 21.67 -26.64 -10.39
CA ALA A 287 20.44 -26.18 -11.01
C ALA A 287 19.28 -27.17 -10.79
N ARG A 288 19.54 -28.47 -10.95
CA ARG A 288 18.55 -29.52 -10.66
C ARG A 288 18.11 -29.52 -9.20
N LEU A 289 19.03 -29.29 -8.27
CA LEU A 289 18.69 -29.16 -6.86
C LEU A 289 17.78 -27.95 -6.62
N ALA A 290 18.12 -26.79 -7.18
CA ALA A 290 17.30 -25.59 -7.04
C ALA A 290 15.87 -25.79 -7.58
N ARG A 291 15.71 -26.44 -8.74
CA ARG A 291 14.38 -26.81 -9.29
C ARG A 291 13.58 -27.73 -8.38
N ARG A 292 14.22 -28.75 -7.79
CA ARG A 292 13.53 -29.64 -6.85
C ARG A 292 13.00 -28.87 -5.63
N ILE A 293 13.77 -27.90 -5.14
CA ILE A 293 13.35 -27.05 -4.01
C ILE A 293 12.19 -26.14 -4.44
N GLU A 294 12.26 -25.53 -5.62
CA GLU A 294 11.16 -24.75 -6.21
C GLU A 294 9.85 -25.58 -6.24
N GLU A 295 9.90 -26.78 -6.79
CA GLU A 295 8.76 -27.70 -6.88
C GLU A 295 8.23 -28.14 -5.51
N GLU A 296 9.11 -28.33 -4.52
CA GLU A 296 8.72 -28.67 -3.16
C GLU A 296 7.99 -27.51 -2.49
N ILE A 297 8.47 -26.28 -2.66
CA ILE A 297 7.80 -25.08 -2.12
C ILE A 297 6.43 -24.94 -2.77
N LEU A 298 6.34 -25.02 -4.11
CA LEU A 298 5.07 -24.92 -4.85
C LEU A 298 4.04 -25.93 -4.33
N ARG A 299 4.44 -27.20 -4.17
CA ARG A 299 3.59 -28.27 -3.61
C ARG A 299 3.08 -27.95 -2.20
N ARG A 300 3.91 -27.38 -1.34
CA ARG A 300 3.53 -27.00 0.03
C ARG A 300 2.55 -25.81 0.05
N SER A 301 2.67 -24.90 -0.92
CA SER A 301 1.82 -23.71 -1.03
C SER A 301 0.47 -23.95 -1.74
N GLY A 302 0.19 -25.16 -2.25
CA GLY A 302 -1.08 -25.49 -2.90
C GLY A 302 -1.30 -24.81 -4.26
N ALA A 303 -0.21 -24.41 -4.92
CA ALA A 303 -0.19 -23.75 -6.23
C ALA A 303 0.25 -24.71 -7.34
#